data_AF-A0A6N9UUW6-F1
#
_entry.id   AF-A0A6N9UUW6-F1
#
_cell.length_a   1.000
_cell.length_b   1.000
_cell.length_c   1.000
_cell.angle_alpha   90.00
_cell.angle_beta   90.00
_cell.angle_gamma   90.00
#
_symmetry.space_group_name_H-M   'P 1'
#
loop_
_entity.id
_entity.type
_entity.pdbx_description
1 polymer ?
#
loop_
_entity_poly.entity_id
_entity_poly.type
_entity_poly.pdbx_seq_one_letter_code
_entity_poly.pdbx_strand_id
1 'polypeptide(L)'
;MAGAAAVPVLPSVLTLSATPALAAETLPPETGLPETDRGRAVWAYKTGGQATREAAARALAGSSAAVSTFLTNELPLVSAEDNRFTIFSSLSHAGISTREAAEDALAAGDDAIAAFLETGYTAPLETDLRAAVFTILNNSGTAVKREATKALNAGTPEALRTFLETTQLTARAEDEQFEVFSMLATASPEVKVYAERALSEGTPEAISQFLSSGQYVARARDEETATIDQLVEIVEREGKRAHLKTEQAVTASNQAKEAAEKAKEAALRAADEAQAAQNDVRKCAAAANKAAGAASGAAAAAETAISASRAAQAASSRAARAAQAAAAAAAS
;
A
#
# COMPACT_ATOMS: atom_id res chain seq x y z
N MET A 1 -5.77 -0.71 -12.05
CA MET A 1 -4.52 -0.70 -12.84
C MET A 1 -3.37 -0.66 -11.86
N ALA A 2 -2.61 -1.74 -11.76
CA ALA A 2 -1.48 -1.83 -10.85
C ALA A 2 -0.34 -0.99 -11.40
N GLY A 3 -0.15 0.21 -10.86
CA GLY A 3 1.06 0.99 -11.07
C GLY A 3 2.17 0.37 -10.25
N ALA A 4 2.93 -0.54 -10.85
CA ALA A 4 4.21 -0.95 -10.30
C ALA A 4 5.09 0.32 -10.24
N ALA A 5 5.27 0.87 -9.05
CA ALA A 5 6.22 1.95 -8.80
C ALA A 5 7.62 1.38 -9.01
N ALA A 6 8.09 1.41 -10.26
CA ALA A 6 9.49 1.22 -10.58
C ALA A 6 10.24 2.35 -9.86
N VAL A 7 10.98 2.01 -8.80
CA VAL A 7 11.94 2.93 -8.19
C VAL A 7 13.00 3.17 -9.25
N PRO A 8 13.07 4.35 -9.89
CA PRO A 8 14.16 4.62 -10.81
C PRO A 8 15.43 4.64 -9.96
N VAL A 9 16.36 3.73 -10.24
CA VAL A 9 17.71 3.78 -9.71
C VAL A 9 18.27 5.13 -10.16
N LEU A 10 18.35 6.08 -9.23
CA LEU A 10 18.96 7.38 -9.51
C LEU A 10 20.41 7.11 -9.91
N PRO A 11 20.89 7.62 -11.06
CA PRO A 11 22.31 7.62 -11.34
C PRO A 11 22.98 8.35 -10.17
N SER A 12 23.90 7.68 -9.49
CA SER A 12 24.67 8.28 -8.41
C SER A 12 25.29 9.56 -8.96
N VAL A 13 24.91 10.70 -8.39
CA VAL A 13 25.46 11.98 -8.79
C VAL A 13 26.93 11.98 -8.37
N LEU A 14 27.80 11.66 -9.33
CA LEU A 14 29.24 11.85 -9.20
C LEU A 14 29.47 13.34 -8.98
N THR A 15 29.82 13.68 -7.74
CA THR A 15 30.66 14.84 -7.50
C THR A 15 32.05 14.47 -7.99
N LEU A 16 32.33 14.77 -9.27
CA LEU A 16 33.71 14.83 -9.77
C LEU A 16 34.38 15.99 -9.01
N SER A 17 34.83 15.70 -7.80
CA SER A 17 35.60 16.62 -6.95
C SER A 17 37.10 16.47 -7.19
N ALA A 18 37.50 15.59 -8.12
CA ALA A 18 38.85 15.52 -8.61
C ALA A 18 39.09 16.73 -9.51
N THR A 19 39.72 17.77 -8.95
CA THR A 19 40.42 18.75 -9.77
C THR A 19 41.38 17.96 -10.66
N PRO A 20 41.36 18.15 -12.00
CA PRO A 20 42.33 17.49 -12.87
C PRO A 20 43.73 17.73 -12.30
N ALA A 21 44.57 16.69 -12.30
CA ALA A 21 45.95 16.78 -11.85
C ALA A 21 46.77 17.58 -12.89
N LEU A 22 46.42 18.84 -13.09
CA LEU A 22 47.14 19.75 -13.96
C LEU A 22 48.55 19.93 -13.37
N ALA A 23 49.55 19.70 -14.21
CA ALA A 23 50.89 20.21 -13.99
C ALA A 23 50.85 21.74 -14.15
N ALA A 24 50.23 22.44 -13.20
CA ALA A 24 50.17 23.89 -13.23
C ALA A 24 51.63 24.41 -13.13
N GLU A 25 52.06 25.15 -14.15
CA GLU A 25 53.37 25.83 -14.16
C GLU A 25 53.48 26.82 -13.00
N THR A 26 52.34 27.31 -12.50
CA THR A 26 52.22 28.26 -11.39
C THR A 26 51.23 27.75 -10.34
N LEU A 27 51.46 28.06 -9.06
CA LEU A 27 50.49 27.72 -8.02
C LEU A 27 49.26 28.61 -8.16
N PRO A 28 48.04 28.12 -7.87
CA PRO A 28 46.90 29.00 -7.69
C PRO A 28 47.18 29.99 -6.54
N PRO A 29 46.81 31.28 -6.68
CA PRO A 29 47.10 32.31 -5.68
C PRO A 29 46.45 32.01 -4.31
N GLU A 30 45.38 31.22 -4.30
CA GLU A 30 44.60 30.80 -3.13
C GLU A 30 45.27 29.68 -2.30
N THR A 31 46.38 29.09 -2.75
CA THR A 31 46.97 27.90 -2.10
C THR A 31 47.66 28.19 -0.76
N GLY A 32 48.04 29.44 -0.50
CA GLY A 32 48.83 29.83 0.68
C GLY A 32 50.24 29.23 0.72
N LEU A 33 50.72 28.65 -0.38
CA LEU A 33 52.05 28.06 -0.52
C LEU A 33 53.00 29.04 -1.23
N PRO A 34 54.30 29.05 -0.89
CA PRO A 34 55.26 29.88 -1.59
C PRO A 34 55.45 29.41 -3.04
N GLU A 35 55.48 30.34 -4.00
CA GLU A 35 55.76 30.13 -5.44
C GLU A 35 57.19 29.61 -5.66
N THR A 36 57.39 28.34 -5.30
CA THR A 36 58.66 27.62 -5.34
C THR A 36 58.41 26.20 -5.81
N ASP A 37 59.42 25.54 -6.37
CA ASP A 37 59.34 24.13 -6.77
C ASP A 37 58.85 23.24 -5.62
N ARG A 38 59.35 23.47 -4.41
CA ARG A 38 58.90 22.73 -3.23
C ARG A 38 57.44 23.04 -2.88
N GLY A 39 56.98 24.28 -3.06
CA GLY A 39 55.57 24.65 -2.95
C GLY A 39 54.68 23.92 -3.97
N ARG A 40 55.11 23.87 -5.24
CA ARG A 40 54.41 23.12 -6.31
C ARG A 40 54.34 21.62 -6.03
N ALA A 41 55.41 21.02 -5.53
CA ALA A 41 55.40 19.61 -5.14
C ALA A 41 54.49 19.33 -3.94
N VAL A 42 54.42 20.25 -2.96
CA VAL A 42 53.45 20.16 -1.85
C VAL A 42 52.01 20.28 -2.35
N TRP A 43 51.76 21.15 -3.33
CA TRP A 43 50.44 21.25 -3.95
C TRP A 43 50.03 19.95 -4.64
N ALA A 44 50.90 19.40 -5.51
CA ALA A 44 50.67 18.11 -6.15
C ALA A 44 50.44 16.98 -5.12
N TYR A 45 51.18 16.98 -4.00
CA TYR A 45 50.93 16.04 -2.90
C TYR A 45 49.54 16.21 -2.28
N LYS A 46 49.03 17.44 -2.14
CA LYS A 46 47.74 17.73 -1.51
C LYS A 46 46.56 17.36 -2.42
N THR A 47 46.63 17.75 -3.69
CA THR A 47 45.50 17.68 -4.63
C THR A 47 45.55 16.52 -5.61
N GLY A 48 46.73 15.95 -5.84
CA GLY A 48 46.91 14.82 -6.75
C GLY A 48 46.24 13.54 -6.25
N GLY A 49 46.02 12.63 -7.21
CA GLY A 49 45.58 11.27 -6.94
C GLY A 49 46.67 10.44 -6.25
N GLN A 50 46.47 9.13 -6.18
CA GLN A 50 47.33 8.25 -5.41
C GLN A 50 48.77 8.24 -5.97
N ALA A 51 48.93 8.08 -7.28
CA ALA A 51 50.25 8.01 -7.90
C ALA A 51 51.00 9.34 -7.76
N THR A 52 50.31 10.47 -7.98
CA THR A 52 50.87 11.82 -7.83
C THR A 52 51.29 12.10 -6.39
N ARG A 53 50.48 11.70 -5.41
CA ARG A 53 50.78 11.89 -3.98
C ARG A 53 52.01 11.09 -3.55
N GLU A 54 52.11 9.84 -3.96
CA GLU A 54 53.24 8.97 -3.62
C GLU A 54 54.57 9.48 -4.23
N ALA A 55 54.54 9.90 -5.50
CA ALA A 55 55.70 10.47 -6.19
C ALA A 55 56.12 11.82 -5.58
N ALA A 56 55.16 12.70 -5.28
CA ALA A 56 55.42 13.98 -4.63
C ALA A 56 56.03 13.79 -3.23
N ALA A 57 55.52 12.84 -2.43
CA ALA A 57 56.05 12.54 -1.10
C ALA A 57 57.52 12.10 -1.16
N ARG A 58 57.86 11.22 -2.12
CA ARG A 58 59.23 10.75 -2.35
C ARG A 58 60.16 11.90 -2.74
N ALA A 59 59.71 12.79 -3.63
CA ALA A 59 60.47 13.95 -4.06
C ALA A 59 60.69 14.96 -2.93
N LEU A 60 59.68 15.21 -2.10
CA LEU A 60 59.72 16.13 -0.96
C LEU A 60 60.64 15.64 0.16
N ALA A 61 60.76 14.33 0.36
CA ALA A 61 61.71 13.71 1.29
C ALA A 61 63.17 13.71 0.76
N GLY A 62 63.37 14.02 -0.52
CA GLY A 62 64.66 14.04 -1.20
C GLY A 62 65.33 15.42 -1.25
N SER A 63 66.19 15.60 -2.25
CA SER A 63 66.91 16.86 -2.50
C SER A 63 66.10 17.82 -3.36
N SER A 64 66.54 19.09 -3.47
CA SER A 64 65.93 20.03 -4.42
C SER A 64 66.01 19.55 -5.87
N ALA A 65 67.04 18.77 -6.23
CA ALA A 65 67.12 18.13 -7.54
C ALA A 65 66.06 17.04 -7.74
N ALA A 66 65.68 16.32 -6.67
CA ALA A 66 64.59 15.35 -6.71
C ALA A 66 63.23 16.04 -6.90
N VAL A 67 63.01 17.19 -6.24
CA VAL A 67 61.81 18.01 -6.44
C VAL A 67 61.72 18.51 -7.89
N SER A 68 62.81 19.04 -8.45
CA SER A 68 62.84 19.47 -9.86
C SER A 68 62.60 18.31 -10.83
N THR A 69 63.25 17.16 -10.60
CA THR A 69 63.05 15.94 -11.42
C THR A 69 61.59 15.48 -11.38
N PHE A 70 60.97 15.48 -10.20
CA PHE A 70 59.56 15.14 -10.06
C PHE A 70 58.68 16.08 -10.87
N LEU A 71 58.83 17.40 -10.71
CA LEU A 71 57.99 18.37 -11.39
C LEU A 71 58.12 18.34 -12.92
N THR A 72 59.31 18.09 -13.45
CA THR A 72 59.57 18.12 -14.90
C THR A 72 59.30 16.78 -15.58
N ASN A 73 59.65 15.66 -14.95
CA ASN A 73 59.65 14.36 -15.61
C ASN A 73 58.59 13.39 -15.07
N GLU A 74 58.39 13.34 -13.75
CA GLU A 74 57.50 12.32 -13.15
C GLU A 74 56.05 12.80 -13.06
N LEU A 75 55.82 14.07 -12.72
CA LEU A 75 54.49 14.65 -12.51
C LEU A 75 53.56 14.45 -13.71
N PRO A 76 53.97 14.70 -14.97
CA PRO A 76 53.09 14.44 -16.12
C PRO A 76 52.66 12.97 -16.24
N LEU A 77 53.55 12.02 -15.94
CA LEU A 77 53.27 10.59 -16.04
C LEU A 77 52.30 10.13 -14.94
N VAL A 78 52.56 10.50 -13.69
CA VAL A 78 51.72 10.09 -12.55
C VAL A 78 50.37 10.81 -12.55
N SER A 79 50.30 12.05 -13.05
CA SER A 79 49.03 12.74 -13.30
C SER A 79 48.20 12.03 -14.37
N ALA A 80 48.82 11.57 -15.47
CA ALA A 80 48.12 10.83 -16.51
C ALA A 80 47.56 9.49 -15.99
N GLU A 81 48.31 8.79 -15.14
CA GLU A 81 47.87 7.57 -14.46
C GLU A 81 46.64 7.83 -13.57
N ASP A 82 46.72 8.83 -12.70
CA ASP A 82 45.62 9.22 -11.81
C ASP A 82 44.37 9.65 -12.59
N ASN A 83 44.55 10.40 -13.69
CA ASN A 83 43.44 10.84 -14.52
C ASN A 83 42.74 9.67 -15.23
N ARG A 84 43.50 8.73 -15.80
CA ARG A 84 42.94 7.50 -16.40
C ARG A 84 42.15 6.71 -15.38
N PHE A 85 42.72 6.50 -14.18
CA PHE A 85 42.04 5.81 -13.09
C PHE A 85 40.73 6.52 -12.70
N THR A 86 40.75 7.84 -12.62
CA THR A 86 39.57 8.66 -12.31
C THR A 86 38.44 8.42 -13.32
N ILE A 87 38.74 8.46 -14.62
CA ILE A 87 37.74 8.17 -15.65
C ILE A 87 37.24 6.72 -15.50
N PHE A 88 38.13 5.73 -15.46
CA PHE A 88 37.72 4.31 -15.39
C PHE A 88 36.83 4.00 -14.18
N SER A 89 37.17 4.54 -13.01
CA SER A 89 36.36 4.35 -11.79
C SER A 89 35.00 5.06 -11.85
N SER A 90 34.85 6.08 -12.69
CA SER A 90 33.61 6.83 -12.85
C SER A 90 32.61 6.19 -13.84
N LEU A 91 33.08 5.42 -14.83
CA LEU A 91 32.27 4.89 -15.95
C LEU A 91 31.06 4.06 -15.50
N SER A 92 31.17 3.32 -14.39
CA SER A 92 30.07 2.48 -13.87
C SER A 92 28.90 3.29 -13.31
N HIS A 93 29.14 4.54 -12.93
CA HIS A 93 28.13 5.44 -12.37
C HIS A 93 27.75 6.57 -13.33
N ALA A 94 28.51 6.75 -14.41
CA ALA A 94 28.23 7.73 -15.44
C ALA A 94 26.91 7.42 -16.18
N GLY A 95 26.18 8.49 -16.51
CA GLY A 95 25.08 8.42 -17.47
C GLY A 95 25.59 8.13 -18.88
N ILE A 96 24.67 7.94 -19.82
CA ILE A 96 24.99 7.47 -21.18
C ILE A 96 25.89 8.48 -21.89
N SER A 97 25.51 9.76 -21.89
CA SER A 97 26.26 10.80 -22.60
C SER A 97 27.63 11.04 -21.96
N THR A 98 27.70 11.02 -20.62
CA THR A 98 28.96 11.17 -19.88
C THR A 98 29.89 9.99 -20.13
N ARG A 99 29.35 8.77 -20.22
CA ARG A 99 30.13 7.56 -20.52
C ARG A 99 30.71 7.62 -21.92
N GLU A 100 29.90 7.95 -22.93
CA GLU A 100 30.38 8.05 -24.32
C GLU A 100 31.50 9.09 -24.45
N ALA A 101 31.31 10.29 -23.87
CA ALA A 101 32.33 11.33 -23.90
C ALA A 101 33.62 10.94 -23.14
N ALA A 102 33.48 10.19 -22.04
CA ALA A 102 34.62 9.65 -21.29
C ALA A 102 35.38 8.58 -22.09
N GLU A 103 34.67 7.69 -22.81
CA GLU A 103 35.27 6.67 -23.68
C GLU A 103 36.01 7.30 -24.87
N ASP A 104 35.44 8.35 -25.48
CA ASP A 104 36.11 9.13 -26.52
C ASP A 104 37.40 9.79 -26.02
N ALA A 105 37.38 10.36 -24.81
CA ALA A 105 38.56 10.93 -24.18
C ALA A 105 39.65 9.87 -23.93
N LEU A 106 39.27 8.69 -23.43
CA LEU A 106 40.18 7.56 -23.23
C LEU A 106 40.83 7.09 -24.55
N ALA A 107 40.07 7.08 -25.64
CA ALA A 107 40.58 6.70 -26.96
C ALA A 107 41.53 7.76 -27.55
N ALA A 108 41.34 9.04 -27.22
CA ALA A 108 42.12 10.16 -27.74
C ALA A 108 43.43 10.43 -26.99
N GLY A 109 43.61 9.88 -25.79
CA GLY A 109 44.87 9.92 -25.03
C GLY A 109 44.90 10.94 -23.87
N ASP A 110 46.07 11.09 -23.24
CA ASP A 110 46.20 11.76 -21.92
C ASP A 110 45.78 13.23 -21.92
N ASP A 111 46.06 13.97 -22.99
CA ASP A 111 45.65 15.37 -23.11
C ASP A 111 44.12 15.50 -23.20
N ALA A 112 43.46 14.59 -23.92
CA ALA A 112 42.00 14.57 -24.04
C ALA A 112 41.32 14.15 -22.74
N ILE A 113 41.91 13.19 -22.02
CA ILE A 113 41.49 12.78 -20.68
C ILE A 113 41.55 13.97 -19.70
N ALA A 114 42.66 14.71 -19.70
CA ALA A 114 42.81 15.88 -18.83
C ALA A 114 41.78 16.97 -19.16
N ALA A 115 41.59 17.28 -20.45
CA ALA A 115 40.59 18.25 -20.90
C ALA A 115 39.14 17.84 -20.55
N PHE A 116 38.84 16.54 -20.64
CA PHE A 116 37.54 16.00 -20.23
C PHE A 116 37.29 16.20 -18.74
N LEU A 117 38.26 15.84 -17.89
CA LEU A 117 38.16 15.99 -16.44
C LEU A 117 38.10 17.46 -16.00
N GLU A 118 38.71 18.37 -16.75
CA GLU A 118 38.71 19.79 -16.44
C GLU A 118 37.34 20.44 -16.69
N THR A 119 36.79 20.29 -17.89
CA THR A 119 35.49 20.89 -18.26
C THR A 119 34.68 20.07 -19.24
N GLY A 120 35.29 19.14 -19.99
CA GLY A 120 34.61 18.39 -21.05
C GLY A 120 33.48 17.49 -20.55
N TYR A 121 33.46 17.10 -19.28
CA TYR A 121 32.37 16.32 -18.68
C TYR A 121 31.07 17.11 -18.47
N THR A 122 31.10 18.45 -18.47
CA THR A 122 29.97 19.29 -18.02
C THR A 122 28.74 19.18 -18.91
N ALA A 123 28.90 19.35 -20.23
CA ALA A 123 27.82 19.24 -21.20
C ALA A 123 27.17 17.84 -21.29
N PRO A 124 27.93 16.73 -21.36
CA PRO A 124 27.33 15.40 -21.36
C PRO A 124 26.66 15.06 -20.02
N LEU A 125 27.21 15.52 -18.89
CA LEU A 125 26.57 15.39 -17.58
C LEU A 125 25.22 16.13 -17.53
N GLU A 126 25.15 17.36 -18.04
CA GLU A 126 23.88 18.10 -18.12
C GLU A 126 22.86 17.33 -18.96
N THR A 127 23.28 16.76 -20.09
CA THR A 127 22.44 15.94 -20.95
C THR A 127 21.84 14.75 -20.19
N ASP A 128 22.67 14.03 -19.44
CA ASP A 128 22.23 12.89 -18.62
C ASP A 128 21.27 13.32 -17.50
N LEU A 129 21.57 14.42 -16.80
CA LEU A 129 20.70 14.98 -15.76
C LEU A 129 19.34 15.37 -16.33
N ARG A 130 19.30 16.06 -17.48
CA ARG A 130 18.04 16.43 -18.15
C ARG A 130 17.24 15.19 -18.52
N ALA A 131 17.88 14.15 -19.06
CA ALA A 131 17.22 12.90 -19.41
C ALA A 131 16.61 12.20 -18.17
N ALA A 132 17.31 12.19 -17.04
CA ALA A 132 16.80 11.65 -15.79
C ALA A 132 15.57 12.43 -15.28
N VAL A 133 15.61 13.77 -15.33
CA VAL A 133 14.47 14.62 -14.96
C VAL A 133 13.28 14.41 -15.88
N PHE A 134 13.48 14.31 -17.20
CA PHE A 134 12.40 14.00 -18.15
C PHE A 134 11.76 12.63 -17.89
N THR A 135 12.57 11.63 -17.52
CA THR A 135 12.07 10.30 -17.18
C THR A 135 11.12 10.36 -15.97
N ILE A 136 11.50 11.09 -14.92
CA ILE A 136 10.63 11.30 -13.75
C ILE A 136 9.38 12.11 -14.14
N LEU A 137 9.54 13.20 -14.89
CA LEU A 137 8.43 14.05 -15.32
C LEU A 137 7.34 13.23 -16.04
N ASN A 138 7.71 12.32 -16.94
CA ASN A 138 6.75 11.56 -17.73
C ASN A 138 5.96 10.52 -16.92
N ASN A 139 6.48 10.09 -15.77
CA ASN A 139 5.92 8.99 -14.96
C ASN A 139 5.39 9.41 -13.59
N SER A 140 5.24 10.72 -13.34
CA SER A 140 4.88 11.23 -12.02
C SER A 140 3.56 12.02 -11.98
N GLY A 141 3.12 12.30 -10.76
CA GLY A 141 1.96 13.13 -10.44
C GLY A 141 2.17 14.62 -10.74
N THR A 142 1.16 15.42 -10.39
CA THR A 142 1.06 16.83 -10.79
C THR A 142 2.13 17.69 -10.13
N ALA A 143 2.35 17.52 -8.83
CA ALA A 143 3.34 18.28 -8.09
C ALA A 143 4.76 17.93 -8.56
N VAL A 144 5.07 16.64 -8.74
CA VAL A 144 6.40 16.24 -9.26
C VAL A 144 6.62 16.78 -10.67
N LYS A 145 5.62 16.73 -11.56
CA LYS A 145 5.71 17.32 -12.91
C LYS A 145 5.97 18.82 -12.87
N ARG A 146 5.30 19.54 -11.98
CA ARG A 146 5.48 20.99 -11.77
C ARG A 146 6.92 21.31 -11.37
N GLU A 147 7.46 20.61 -10.37
CA GLU A 147 8.83 20.86 -9.91
C GLU A 147 9.89 20.40 -10.93
N ALA A 148 9.67 19.28 -11.63
CA ALA A 148 10.53 18.82 -12.71
C ALA A 148 10.63 19.85 -13.84
N THR A 149 9.49 20.44 -14.23
CA THR A 149 9.42 21.48 -15.26
C THR A 149 10.19 22.73 -14.85
N LYS A 150 10.10 23.15 -13.57
CA LYS A 150 10.89 24.27 -13.05
C LYS A 150 12.39 23.99 -13.13
N ALA A 151 12.83 22.79 -12.76
CA ALA A 151 14.24 22.40 -12.85
C ALA A 151 14.74 22.39 -14.31
N LEU A 152 13.95 21.85 -15.23
CA LEU A 152 14.27 21.83 -16.67
C LEU A 152 14.33 23.24 -17.28
N ASN A 153 13.47 24.15 -16.83
CA ASN A 153 13.44 25.55 -17.28
C ASN A 153 14.59 26.39 -16.71
N ALA A 154 15.03 26.10 -15.48
CA ALA A 154 16.23 26.72 -14.92
C ALA A 154 17.47 26.33 -15.74
N GLY A 155 17.52 25.09 -16.22
CA GLY A 155 18.53 24.65 -17.19
C GLY A 155 19.96 24.61 -16.64
N THR A 156 20.13 24.56 -15.32
CA THR A 156 21.45 24.43 -14.68
C THR A 156 21.64 23.03 -14.09
N PRO A 157 22.87 22.47 -14.11
CA PRO A 157 23.16 21.18 -13.46
C PRO A 157 22.77 21.14 -11.98
N GLU A 158 22.94 22.25 -11.25
CA GLU A 158 22.58 22.37 -9.84
C GLU A 158 21.07 22.26 -9.62
N ALA A 159 20.26 22.90 -10.47
CA ALA A 159 18.80 22.83 -10.38
C ALA A 159 18.30 21.41 -10.68
N LEU A 160 18.86 20.75 -11.71
CA LEU A 160 18.51 19.38 -12.06
C LEU A 160 18.87 18.40 -10.94
N ARG A 161 20.08 18.51 -10.36
CA ARG A 161 20.51 17.68 -9.22
C ARG A 161 19.63 17.91 -7.99
N THR A 162 19.38 19.17 -7.64
CA THR A 162 18.53 19.52 -6.49
C THR A 162 17.14 18.88 -6.63
N PHE A 163 16.59 18.88 -7.84
CA PHE A 163 15.32 18.22 -8.11
C PHE A 163 15.41 16.69 -7.92
N LEU A 164 16.42 16.06 -8.53
CA LEU A 164 16.61 14.61 -8.49
C LEU A 164 16.89 14.10 -7.07
N GLU A 165 17.60 14.86 -6.25
CA GLU A 165 18.00 14.42 -4.91
C GLU A 165 16.95 14.74 -3.85
N THR A 166 16.32 15.91 -3.93
CA THR A 166 15.49 16.44 -2.84
C THR A 166 14.10 16.83 -3.29
N THR A 167 13.97 17.72 -4.29
CA THR A 167 12.66 18.34 -4.60
C THR A 167 11.60 17.33 -5.03
N GLN A 168 11.99 16.29 -5.77
CA GLN A 168 11.03 15.27 -6.21
C GLN A 168 10.40 14.49 -5.04
N LEU A 169 11.09 14.34 -3.90
CA LEU A 169 10.60 13.58 -2.76
C LEU A 169 9.49 14.35 -2.05
N THR A 170 9.70 15.64 -1.81
CA THR A 170 8.68 16.53 -1.24
C THR A 170 7.47 16.65 -2.18
N ALA A 171 7.71 16.79 -3.48
CA ALA A 171 6.63 16.87 -4.46
C ALA A 171 5.84 15.56 -4.56
N ARG A 172 6.49 14.40 -4.43
CA ARG A 172 5.80 13.10 -4.37
C ARG A 172 4.92 12.99 -3.13
N ALA A 173 5.40 13.43 -1.97
CA ALA A 173 4.59 13.44 -0.76
C ALA A 173 3.35 14.34 -0.91
N GLU A 174 3.46 15.48 -1.60
CA GLU A 174 2.30 16.32 -1.95
C GLU A 174 1.30 15.57 -2.85
N ASP A 175 1.78 14.90 -3.90
CA ASP A 175 0.93 14.11 -4.80
C ASP A 175 0.22 12.96 -4.06
N GLU A 176 0.95 12.21 -3.21
CA GLU A 176 0.39 11.10 -2.42
C GLU A 176 -0.64 11.58 -1.39
N GLN A 177 -0.37 12.70 -0.70
CA GLN A 177 -1.36 13.29 0.21
C GLN A 177 -2.64 13.68 -0.53
N PHE A 178 -2.51 14.29 -1.71
CA PHE A 178 -3.67 14.62 -2.55
C PHE A 178 -4.43 13.38 -3.00
N GLU A 179 -3.73 12.30 -3.36
CA GLU A 179 -4.35 11.01 -3.69
C GLU A 179 -5.21 10.51 -2.53
N VAL A 180 -4.69 10.49 -1.29
CA VAL A 180 -5.47 10.09 -0.10
C VAL A 180 -6.68 10.99 0.13
N PHE A 181 -6.54 12.32 -0.01
CA PHE A 181 -7.68 13.24 0.09
C PHE A 181 -8.74 12.95 -0.97
N SER A 182 -8.34 12.64 -2.20
CA SER A 182 -9.26 12.31 -3.29
C SER A 182 -10.02 10.99 -3.03
N MET A 183 -9.36 10.02 -2.40
CA MET A 183 -9.96 8.74 -2.04
C MET A 183 -11.09 8.91 -1.00
N LEU A 184 -10.98 9.87 -0.07
CA LEU A 184 -12.00 10.10 0.95
C LEU A 184 -13.41 10.34 0.39
N ALA A 185 -13.52 10.93 -0.81
CA ALA A 185 -14.81 11.22 -1.43
C ALA A 185 -15.63 9.95 -1.77
N THR A 186 -14.94 8.83 -1.98
CA THR A 186 -15.55 7.55 -2.36
C THR A 186 -15.13 6.39 -1.44
N ALA A 187 -14.49 6.71 -0.32
CA ALA A 187 -13.99 5.72 0.62
C ALA A 187 -15.14 4.99 1.32
N SER A 188 -15.04 3.67 1.37
CA SER A 188 -15.85 2.83 2.25
C SER A 188 -15.52 3.10 3.73
N PRO A 189 -16.38 2.70 4.68
CA PRO A 189 -16.25 3.08 6.09
C PRO A 189 -14.86 2.83 6.69
N GLU A 190 -14.31 1.62 6.56
CA GLU A 190 -12.99 1.31 7.10
C GLU A 190 -11.87 2.00 6.31
N VAL A 191 -11.99 2.10 4.98
CA VAL A 191 -11.01 2.83 4.16
C VAL A 191 -10.93 4.29 4.58
N LYS A 192 -12.07 4.90 4.90
CA LYS A 192 -12.13 6.28 5.39
C LYS A 192 -11.41 6.44 6.72
N VAL A 193 -11.64 5.53 7.68
CA VAL A 193 -10.95 5.55 8.99
C VAL A 193 -9.42 5.46 8.81
N TYR A 194 -8.96 4.54 7.95
CA TYR A 194 -7.53 4.36 7.71
C TYR A 194 -6.90 5.55 6.97
N ALA A 195 -7.61 6.11 5.99
CA ALA A 195 -7.19 7.31 5.27
C ALA A 195 -7.09 8.52 6.21
N GLU A 196 -8.12 8.76 7.03
CA GLU A 196 -8.14 9.84 8.02
C GLU A 196 -7.01 9.69 9.04
N ARG A 197 -6.72 8.46 9.48
CA ARG A 197 -5.57 8.18 10.36
C ARG A 197 -4.25 8.57 9.69
N ALA A 198 -4.01 8.14 8.46
CA ALA A 198 -2.79 8.47 7.72
C ALA A 198 -2.63 9.99 7.52
N LEU A 199 -3.73 10.68 7.17
CA LEU A 199 -3.75 12.14 7.05
C LEU A 199 -3.52 12.87 8.38
N SER A 200 -4.06 12.34 9.49
CA SER A 200 -3.89 12.92 10.82
C SER A 200 -2.45 12.84 11.33
N GLU A 201 -1.73 11.76 10.97
CA GLU A 201 -0.31 11.62 11.26
C GLU A 201 0.52 12.56 10.39
N GLY A 202 0.13 12.73 9.12
CA GLY A 202 0.68 13.73 8.22
C GLY A 202 2.12 13.47 7.75
N THR A 203 2.72 12.33 8.12
CA THR A 203 4.06 11.91 7.68
C THR A 203 3.99 11.28 6.28
N PRO A 204 4.99 11.50 5.40
CA PRO A 204 5.07 10.82 4.11
C PRO A 204 5.01 9.30 4.25
N GLU A 205 5.62 8.76 5.29
CA GLU A 205 5.65 7.32 5.57
C GLU A 205 4.25 6.76 5.86
N ALA A 206 3.45 7.44 6.69
CA ALA A 206 2.10 6.98 7.01
C ALA A 206 1.17 7.00 5.79
N ILE A 207 1.26 8.06 4.98
CA ILE A 207 0.52 8.21 3.73
C ILE A 207 0.90 7.10 2.75
N SER A 208 2.20 6.88 2.54
CA SER A 208 2.71 5.85 1.64
C SER A 208 2.34 4.43 2.11
N GLN A 209 2.39 4.15 3.42
CA GLN A 209 1.94 2.87 3.99
C GLN A 209 0.44 2.64 3.77
N PHE A 210 -0.38 3.67 3.93
CA PHE A 210 -1.80 3.57 3.65
C PHE A 210 -2.07 3.28 2.17
N LEU A 211 -1.45 4.02 1.26
CA LEU A 211 -1.61 3.82 -0.18
C LEU A 211 -1.11 2.45 -0.65
N SER A 212 0.01 1.97 -0.12
CA SER A 212 0.62 0.69 -0.54
C SER A 212 -0.10 -0.54 0.03
N SER A 213 -0.59 -0.49 1.26
CA SER A 213 -1.16 -1.66 1.94
C SER A 213 -2.41 -1.37 2.77
N GLY A 214 -2.45 -0.25 3.48
CA GLY A 214 -3.53 0.07 4.41
C GLY A 214 -4.92 0.11 3.77
N GLN A 215 -5.05 0.67 2.57
CA GLN A 215 -6.33 0.73 1.85
C GLN A 215 -6.90 -0.67 1.54
N TYR A 216 -6.05 -1.66 1.28
CA TYR A 216 -6.49 -3.02 0.93
C TYR A 216 -6.93 -3.78 2.18
N VAL A 217 -6.20 -3.61 3.28
CA VAL A 217 -6.60 -4.15 4.59
C VAL A 217 -7.95 -3.59 5.01
N ALA A 218 -8.15 -2.28 4.83
CA ALA A 218 -9.40 -1.63 5.17
C ALA A 218 -10.57 -2.14 4.30
N ARG A 219 -10.39 -2.30 2.98
CA ARG A 219 -11.42 -2.90 2.11
C ARG A 219 -11.78 -4.33 2.52
N ALA A 220 -10.80 -5.15 2.90
CA ALA A 220 -11.06 -6.50 3.38
C ALA A 220 -11.95 -6.51 4.63
N ARG A 221 -11.76 -5.54 5.54
CA ARG A 221 -12.63 -5.38 6.72
C ARG A 221 -14.03 -4.91 6.39
N ASP A 222 -14.18 -4.02 5.40
CA ASP A 222 -15.51 -3.63 4.91
C ASP A 222 -16.27 -4.84 4.32
N GLU A 223 -15.58 -5.70 3.56
CA GLU A 223 -16.15 -6.93 2.99
C GLU A 223 -16.56 -7.96 4.07
N GLU A 224 -15.72 -8.12 5.09
CA GLU A 224 -16.01 -8.96 6.25
C GLU A 224 -17.24 -8.46 7.01
N THR A 225 -17.29 -7.15 7.28
CA THR A 225 -18.42 -6.50 7.96
C THR A 225 -19.72 -6.68 7.18
N ALA A 226 -19.68 -6.46 5.85
CA ALA A 226 -20.86 -6.67 5.00
C ALA A 226 -21.36 -8.13 5.01
N THR A 227 -20.45 -9.10 5.12
CA THR A 227 -20.82 -10.52 5.22
C THR A 227 -21.47 -10.84 6.56
N ILE A 228 -20.96 -10.25 7.65
CA ILE A 228 -21.55 -10.40 8.99
C ILE A 228 -22.96 -9.81 9.03
N ASP A 229 -23.18 -8.62 8.46
CA ASP A 229 -24.50 -7.98 8.41
C ASP A 229 -25.54 -8.84 7.68
N GLN A 230 -25.15 -9.50 6.59
CA GLN A 230 -26.02 -10.45 5.88
C GLN A 230 -26.41 -11.65 6.76
N LEU A 231 -25.46 -12.17 7.55
CA LEU A 231 -25.74 -13.28 8.48
C LEU A 231 -26.69 -12.83 9.59
N VAL A 232 -26.50 -11.61 10.13
CA VAL A 232 -27.41 -11.02 11.12
C VAL A 232 -28.83 -10.90 10.55
N GLU A 233 -28.98 -10.41 9.32
CA GLU A 233 -30.30 -10.31 8.67
C GLU A 233 -31.00 -11.68 8.52
N ILE A 234 -30.24 -12.72 8.16
CA ILE A 234 -30.77 -14.09 8.09
C ILE A 234 -31.25 -14.56 9.46
N VAL A 235 -30.47 -14.32 10.52
CA VAL A 235 -30.82 -14.70 11.89
C VAL A 235 -32.10 -13.99 12.34
N GLU A 236 -32.22 -12.68 12.10
CA GLU A 236 -33.41 -11.92 12.44
C GLU A 236 -34.65 -12.44 11.71
N ARG A 237 -34.54 -12.71 10.41
CA ARG A 237 -35.64 -13.22 9.59
C ARG A 237 -36.13 -14.58 10.10
N GLU A 238 -35.20 -15.49 10.38
CA GLU A 238 -35.57 -16.81 10.92
C GLU A 238 -36.12 -16.72 12.35
N GLY A 239 -35.63 -15.79 13.17
CA GLY A 239 -36.18 -15.49 14.50
C GLY A 239 -37.63 -14.99 14.42
N LYS A 240 -37.91 -14.00 13.56
CA LYS A 240 -39.27 -13.48 13.31
C LYS A 240 -40.21 -14.59 12.84
N ARG A 241 -39.74 -15.48 11.96
CA ARG A 241 -40.52 -16.64 11.49
C ARG A 241 -40.79 -17.66 12.60
N ALA A 242 -39.81 -17.97 13.44
CA ALA A 242 -39.97 -18.87 14.57
C ALA A 242 -40.97 -18.33 15.60
N HIS A 243 -40.92 -17.02 15.86
CA HIS A 243 -41.88 -16.33 16.73
C HIS A 243 -43.32 -16.47 16.20
N LEU A 244 -43.54 -16.11 14.94
CA LEU A 244 -44.86 -16.22 14.30
C LEU A 244 -45.41 -17.66 14.34
N LYS A 245 -44.58 -18.67 14.10
CA LYS A 245 -45.01 -20.08 14.18
C LYS A 245 -45.35 -20.51 15.60
N THR A 246 -44.64 -19.98 16.59
CA THR A 246 -44.94 -20.22 18.01
C THR A 246 -46.28 -19.62 18.38
N GLU A 247 -46.57 -18.37 17.98
CA GLU A 247 -47.88 -17.75 18.20
C GLU A 247 -49.01 -18.55 17.54
N GLN A 248 -48.84 -18.99 16.28
CA GLN A 248 -49.80 -19.85 15.59
C GLN A 248 -50.05 -21.17 16.34
N ALA A 249 -49.00 -21.78 16.88
CA ALA A 249 -49.12 -22.99 17.69
C ALA A 249 -49.86 -22.75 19.01
N VAL A 250 -49.63 -21.60 19.67
CA VAL A 250 -50.36 -21.20 20.88
C VAL A 250 -51.85 -20.99 20.57
N THR A 251 -52.18 -20.27 19.49
CA THR A 251 -53.57 -20.07 19.06
C THR A 251 -54.26 -21.40 18.77
N ALA A 252 -53.62 -22.28 17.98
CA ALA A 252 -54.17 -23.59 17.64
C ALA A 252 -54.33 -24.48 18.89
N SER A 253 -53.37 -24.43 19.83
CA SER A 253 -53.48 -25.15 21.10
C SER A 253 -54.66 -24.67 21.95
N ASN A 254 -54.91 -23.36 22.01
CA ASN A 254 -56.05 -22.82 22.74
C ASN A 254 -57.39 -23.23 22.10
N GLN A 255 -57.47 -23.19 20.77
CA GLN A 255 -58.65 -23.69 20.03
C GLN A 255 -58.89 -25.19 20.27
N ALA A 256 -57.83 -25.99 20.30
CA ALA A 256 -57.94 -27.43 20.60
C ALA A 256 -58.44 -27.69 22.04
N LYS A 257 -57.99 -26.90 23.02
CA LYS A 257 -58.49 -26.97 24.41
C LYS A 257 -59.99 -26.65 24.48
N GLU A 258 -60.42 -25.56 23.87
CA GLU A 258 -61.83 -25.15 23.85
C GLU A 258 -62.71 -26.19 23.13
N ALA A 259 -62.24 -26.74 22.01
CA ALA A 259 -62.95 -27.79 21.29
C ALA A 259 -63.08 -29.08 22.12
N ALA A 260 -62.03 -29.46 22.85
CA ALA A 260 -62.06 -30.62 23.75
C ALA A 260 -63.04 -30.42 24.92
N GLU A 261 -63.11 -29.22 25.50
CA GLU A 261 -64.09 -28.88 26.54
C GLU A 261 -65.53 -28.97 26.02
N LYS A 262 -65.81 -28.38 24.86
CA LYS A 262 -67.14 -28.49 24.22
C LYS A 262 -67.50 -29.92 23.86
N ALA A 263 -66.54 -30.72 23.40
CA ALA A 263 -66.75 -32.14 23.11
C ALA A 263 -67.08 -32.94 24.38
N LYS A 264 -66.40 -32.65 25.50
CA LYS A 264 -66.70 -33.23 26.81
C LYS A 264 -68.13 -32.88 27.26
N GLU A 265 -68.52 -31.62 27.15
CA GLU A 265 -69.89 -31.20 27.48
C GLU A 265 -70.95 -31.87 26.58
N ALA A 266 -70.69 -31.96 25.28
CA ALA A 266 -71.59 -32.61 24.33
C ALA A 266 -71.73 -34.11 24.63
N ALA A 267 -70.64 -34.77 25.02
CA ALA A 267 -70.66 -36.18 25.43
C ALA A 267 -71.49 -36.40 26.72
N LEU A 268 -71.34 -35.53 27.73
CA LEU A 268 -72.13 -35.58 28.96
C LEU A 268 -73.63 -35.37 28.66
N ARG A 269 -73.97 -34.34 27.88
CA ARG A 269 -75.36 -34.08 27.46
C ARG A 269 -75.95 -35.23 26.66
N ALA A 270 -75.17 -35.82 25.75
CA ALA A 270 -75.62 -36.97 24.97
C ALA A 270 -75.88 -38.20 25.85
N ALA A 271 -75.09 -38.42 26.90
CA ALA A 271 -75.32 -39.49 27.86
C ALA A 271 -76.64 -39.28 28.63
N ASP A 272 -76.89 -38.06 29.11
CA ASP A 272 -78.13 -37.71 29.81
C ASP A 272 -79.36 -37.86 28.90
N GLU A 273 -79.28 -37.36 27.65
CA GLU A 273 -80.35 -37.48 26.64
C GLU A 273 -80.64 -38.96 26.29
N ALA A 274 -79.59 -39.78 26.12
CA ALA A 274 -79.74 -41.20 25.84
C ALA A 274 -80.36 -41.96 27.03
N GLN A 275 -80.01 -41.59 28.26
CA GLN A 275 -80.61 -42.17 29.46
C GLN A 275 -82.10 -41.81 29.60
N ALA A 276 -82.46 -40.55 29.35
CA ALA A 276 -83.85 -40.10 29.36
C ALA A 276 -84.70 -40.74 28.25
N ALA A 277 -84.08 -41.08 27.11
CA ALA A 277 -84.74 -41.66 25.96
C ALA A 277 -84.48 -43.17 25.80
N GLN A 278 -84.18 -43.90 26.88
CA GLN A 278 -83.72 -45.31 26.85
C GLN A 278 -84.58 -46.30 26.03
N ASN A 279 -85.87 -46.02 25.83
CA ASN A 279 -86.78 -46.85 25.04
C ASN A 279 -86.98 -46.36 23.58
N ASP A 280 -86.32 -45.28 23.17
CA ASP A 280 -86.36 -44.69 21.82
C ASP A 280 -84.97 -44.71 21.18
N VAL A 281 -84.71 -45.80 20.44
CA VAL A 281 -83.44 -46.06 19.76
C VAL A 281 -83.02 -44.92 18.84
N ARG A 282 -83.97 -44.23 18.18
CA ARG A 282 -83.65 -43.15 17.24
C ARG A 282 -83.12 -41.92 17.97
N LYS A 283 -83.70 -41.59 19.13
CA LYS A 283 -83.22 -40.45 19.96
C LYS A 283 -81.84 -40.73 20.56
N CYS A 284 -81.61 -41.94 21.07
CA CYS A 284 -80.30 -42.34 21.57
C CYS A 284 -79.22 -42.28 20.47
N ALA A 285 -79.54 -42.77 19.27
CA ALA A 285 -78.64 -42.70 18.12
C ALA A 285 -78.32 -41.24 17.72
N ALA A 286 -79.32 -40.35 17.74
CA ALA A 286 -79.11 -38.93 17.45
C ALA A 286 -78.22 -38.24 18.49
N ALA A 287 -78.41 -38.52 19.79
CA ALA A 287 -77.56 -38.01 20.86
C ALA A 287 -76.10 -38.49 20.72
N ALA A 288 -75.91 -39.80 20.49
CA ALA A 288 -74.59 -40.38 20.25
C ALA A 288 -73.88 -39.75 19.04
N ASN A 289 -74.60 -39.54 17.93
CA ASN A 289 -74.04 -38.91 16.73
C ASN A 289 -73.61 -37.45 16.97
N LYS A 290 -74.34 -36.67 17.80
CA LYS A 290 -73.91 -35.31 18.18
C LYS A 290 -72.61 -35.33 18.98
N ALA A 291 -72.50 -36.23 19.96
CA ALA A 291 -71.27 -36.39 20.74
C ALA A 291 -70.09 -36.84 19.87
N ALA A 292 -70.30 -37.79 18.96
CA ALA A 292 -69.31 -38.25 18.00
C ALA A 292 -68.85 -37.13 17.05
N GLY A 293 -69.77 -36.28 16.58
CA GLY A 293 -69.44 -35.10 15.78
C GLY A 293 -68.58 -34.09 16.55
N ALA A 294 -68.93 -33.81 17.81
CA ALA A 294 -68.14 -32.91 18.66
C ALA A 294 -66.74 -33.47 18.97
N ALA A 295 -66.65 -34.77 19.28
CA ALA A 295 -65.38 -35.46 19.47
C ALA A 295 -64.51 -35.44 18.20
N SER A 296 -65.11 -35.63 17.02
CA SER A 296 -64.40 -35.54 15.74
C SER A 296 -63.86 -34.12 15.49
N GLY A 297 -64.63 -33.08 15.81
CA GLY A 297 -64.18 -31.69 15.73
C GLY A 297 -63.03 -31.37 16.68
N ALA A 298 -63.08 -31.89 17.92
CA ALA A 298 -61.98 -31.75 18.87
C ALA A 298 -60.71 -32.48 18.41
N ALA A 299 -60.84 -33.67 17.83
CA ALA A 299 -59.72 -34.41 17.25
C ALA A 299 -59.06 -33.62 16.11
N ALA A 300 -59.84 -33.05 15.18
CA ALA A 300 -59.31 -32.22 14.10
C ALA A 300 -58.59 -30.95 14.58
N ALA A 301 -59.12 -30.31 15.64
CA ALA A 301 -58.45 -29.17 16.28
C ALA A 301 -57.14 -29.57 16.95
N ALA A 302 -57.10 -30.73 17.62
CA ALA A 302 -55.89 -31.28 18.22
C ALA A 302 -54.82 -31.61 17.17
N GLU A 303 -55.20 -32.20 16.03
CA GLU A 303 -54.31 -32.45 14.90
C GLU A 303 -53.71 -31.16 14.34
N THR A 304 -54.53 -30.11 14.20
CA THR A 304 -54.08 -28.77 13.79
C THR A 304 -53.06 -28.19 14.77
N ALA A 305 -53.32 -28.31 16.08
CA ALA A 305 -52.38 -27.87 17.13
C ALA A 305 -51.06 -28.65 17.11
N ILE A 306 -51.10 -29.98 16.91
CA ILE A 306 -49.89 -30.82 16.80
C ILE A 306 -49.08 -30.41 15.57
N SER A 307 -49.73 -30.21 14.42
CA SER A 307 -49.08 -29.76 13.18
C SER A 307 -48.43 -28.39 13.36
N ALA A 308 -49.15 -27.43 13.96
CA ALA A 308 -48.64 -26.10 14.27
C ALA A 308 -47.45 -26.16 15.25
N SER A 309 -47.51 -27.01 16.27
CA SER A 309 -46.40 -27.21 17.23
C SER A 309 -45.16 -27.78 16.54
N ARG A 310 -45.31 -28.80 15.67
CA ARG A 310 -44.20 -29.33 14.87
C ARG A 310 -43.59 -28.28 13.96
N ALA A 311 -44.43 -27.45 13.33
CA ALA A 311 -43.98 -26.33 12.50
C ALA A 311 -43.21 -25.27 13.31
N ALA A 312 -43.65 -24.98 14.54
CA ALA A 312 -42.95 -24.08 15.46
C ALA A 312 -41.59 -24.65 15.90
N GLN A 313 -41.53 -25.92 16.28
CA GLN A 313 -40.27 -26.59 16.66
C GLN A 313 -39.27 -26.62 15.49
N ALA A 314 -39.74 -26.91 14.28
CA ALA A 314 -38.91 -26.88 13.07
C ALA A 314 -38.38 -25.47 12.76
N ALA A 315 -39.22 -24.45 12.89
CA ALA A 315 -38.81 -23.05 12.70
C ALA A 315 -37.81 -22.60 13.77
N SER A 316 -38.04 -22.93 15.03
CA SER A 316 -37.13 -22.65 16.15
C SER A 316 -35.76 -23.31 15.95
N SER A 317 -35.74 -24.59 15.55
CA SER A 317 -34.50 -25.31 15.25
C SER A 317 -33.74 -24.74 14.05
N ARG A 318 -34.43 -24.11 13.09
CA ARG A 318 -33.79 -23.41 11.96
C ARG A 318 -33.19 -22.08 12.42
N ALA A 319 -33.93 -21.31 13.22
CA ALA A 319 -33.44 -20.06 13.80
C ALA A 319 -32.20 -20.29 14.68
N ALA A 320 -32.21 -21.33 15.52
CA ALA A 320 -31.05 -21.69 16.36
C ALA A 320 -29.80 -22.03 15.53
N ARG A 321 -29.96 -22.79 14.43
CA ARG A 321 -28.85 -23.12 13.53
C ARG A 321 -28.32 -21.90 12.78
N ALA A 322 -29.21 -21.02 12.33
CA ALA A 322 -28.80 -19.75 11.71
C ALA A 322 -27.97 -18.90 12.69
N ALA A 323 -28.42 -18.79 13.95
CA ALA A 323 -27.71 -18.04 14.98
C ALA A 323 -26.33 -18.65 15.30
N GLN A 324 -26.23 -19.97 15.38
CA GLN A 324 -24.96 -20.67 15.58
C GLN A 324 -23.99 -20.45 14.41
N ALA A 325 -24.47 -20.50 13.18
CA ALA A 325 -23.66 -20.25 11.99
C ALA A 325 -23.14 -18.80 11.97
N ALA A 326 -24.00 -17.82 12.29
CA ALA A 326 -23.60 -16.42 12.40
C ALA A 326 -22.57 -16.18 13.52
N ALA A 327 -22.77 -16.79 14.69
CA ALA A 327 -21.84 -16.69 15.81
C ALA A 327 -20.46 -17.31 15.49
N ALA A 328 -20.43 -18.42 14.73
CA ALA A 328 -19.17 -19.03 14.30
C ALA A 328 -18.43 -18.13 13.28
N ALA A 329 -19.14 -17.53 12.33
CA ALA A 329 -18.55 -16.63 11.34
C ALA A 329 -18.05 -15.30 11.94
N ALA A 330 -18.66 -14.83 13.03
CA ALA A 330 -18.19 -13.64 13.75
C ALA A 330 -16.99 -13.92 14.68
N ALA A 331 -16.66 -15.19 14.93
CA ALA A 331 -15.58 -15.60 15.83
C ALA A 331 -14.31 -16.09 15.10
N SER A 332 -14.39 -16.27 13.78
CA SER A 332 -13.29 -16.66 12.90
C SER A 332 -12.56 -15.45 12.34
#